data_AF-A0A8X6TX06-F1
#
_entry.id   AF-A0A8X6TX06-F1
#
_cell.length_a   1.000
_cell.length_b   1.000
_cell.length_c   1.000
_cell.angle_alpha   90.00
_cell.angle_beta   90.00
_cell.angle_gamma   90.00
#
_symmetry.space_group_name_H-M   'P 1'
#
loop_
_entity.id
_entity.type
_entity.pdbx_description
1 polymer ?
#
loop_
_entity_poly.entity_id
_entity_poly.type
_entity_poly.pdbx_seq_one_letter_code
_entity_poly.pdbx_strand_id
1 'polypeptide(L)'
;FLVRKIPDDQQSIELRVAVLGSSDVGKSTLLGVLTQGEKDNGHGSARLNLFRHLHEIQSGRTSSISHEILGFDSQGIAMTYSTCRTAEEICDNSKKLITFIDLAGHRKYLKTTVFGLTGTLFVLYS
;
A
#
# COMPACT_ATOMS: atom_id res chain seq x y z
N PHE A 1 -23.26 -10.35 -26.74
CA PHE A 1 -22.47 -9.13 -26.97
C PHE A 1 -21.76 -8.75 -25.68
N LEU A 2 -20.45 -8.98 -25.58
CA LEU A 2 -19.65 -8.40 -24.50
C LEU A 2 -19.35 -6.96 -24.89
N VAL A 3 -20.11 -6.01 -24.33
CA VAL A 3 -19.78 -4.60 -24.43
C VAL A 3 -18.62 -4.36 -23.48
N ARG A 4 -17.42 -4.16 -24.03
CA ARG A 4 -16.29 -3.61 -23.30
C ARG A 4 -16.67 -2.17 -22.95
N LYS A 5 -17.04 -1.91 -21.69
CA LYS A 5 -17.12 -0.54 -21.18
C LYS A 5 -15.73 0.07 -21.35
N ILE A 6 -15.64 1.07 -22.21
CA ILE A 6 -14.50 1.98 -22.25
C ILE A 6 -14.59 2.73 -20.92
N PRO A 7 -13.57 2.69 -20.04
CA PRO A 7 -13.62 3.48 -18.82
C PRO A 7 -13.65 4.95 -19.25
N ASP A 8 -14.66 5.69 -18.79
CA ASP A 8 -14.60 7.15 -18.82
C ASP A 8 -13.30 7.56 -18.15
N ASP A 9 -12.54 8.39 -18.83
CA ASP A 9 -11.19 8.83 -18.50
C ASP A 9 -11.23 9.72 -17.23
N GLN A 10 -11.57 9.15 -16.08
CA GLN A 10 -11.19 9.70 -14.79
C GLN A 10 -9.68 9.45 -14.65
N GLN A 11 -8.89 10.33 -15.25
CA GLN A 11 -7.46 10.41 -14.99
C GLN A 11 -7.27 10.82 -13.54
N SER A 12 -7.39 9.87 -12.62
CA SER A 12 -6.91 10.02 -11.26
C SER A 12 -5.38 10.09 -11.32
N ILE A 13 -4.80 11.07 -10.63
CA ILE A 13 -3.34 11.20 -10.58
C ILE A 13 -2.84 10.11 -9.63
N GLU A 14 -2.14 9.11 -10.15
CA GLU A 14 -1.52 8.05 -9.34
C GLU A 14 -0.06 8.39 -9.02
N LEU A 15 0.26 8.42 -7.73
CA LEU A 15 1.62 8.52 -7.20
C LEU A 15 2.01 7.20 -6.54
N ARG A 16 3.17 6.64 -6.90
CA ARG A 16 3.70 5.43 -6.27
C ARG A 16 4.87 5.76 -5.37
N VAL A 17 4.81 5.33 -4.12
CA VAL A 17 5.82 5.63 -3.10
C VAL A 17 6.35 4.32 -2.50
N ALA A 18 7.60 3.98 -2.80
CA ALA A 18 8.26 2.87 -2.12
C ALA A 18 8.82 3.31 -0.76
N VAL A 19 8.52 2.53 0.27
CA VAL A 19 8.97 2.78 1.65
C VAL A 19 10.06 1.78 2.00
N LEU A 20 11.28 2.31 2.16
CA LEU A 20 12.51 1.55 2.42
C LEU A 20 13.08 1.90 3.79
N GLY A 21 13.80 0.97 4.39
CA GLY A 21 14.49 1.17 5.67
C GLY A 21 14.68 -0.13 6.45
N SER A 22 15.51 -0.08 7.50
CA SER A 22 15.86 -1.24 8.33
C SER A 22 14.62 -1.93 8.93
N SER A 23 14.81 -3.14 9.45
CA SER A 23 13.82 -3.77 10.34
C SER A 23 13.51 -2.86 11.53
N ASP A 24 12.26 -2.93 12.01
CA ASP A 24 11.83 -2.34 13.28
C ASP A 24 11.78 -0.80 13.35
N VAL A 25 12.03 -0.08 12.25
CA VAL A 25 11.87 1.40 12.18
C VAL A 25 10.42 1.87 11.99
N GLY A 26 9.45 0.95 11.99
CA GLY A 26 8.02 1.29 11.94
C GLY A 26 7.42 1.60 10.56
N LYS A 27 8.06 1.20 9.45
CA LYS A 27 7.55 1.42 8.07
C LYS A 27 6.11 0.92 7.89
N SER A 28 5.91 -0.37 8.12
CA SER A 28 4.61 -1.03 8.01
C SER A 28 3.63 -0.47 9.05
N THR A 29 4.09 -0.09 10.24
CA THR A 29 3.22 0.54 11.24
C THR A 29 2.68 1.88 10.74
N LEU A 30 3.55 2.73 10.17
CA LEU A 30 3.15 4.02 9.61
C LEU A 30 2.16 3.84 8.45
N LEU A 31 2.46 2.92 7.52
CA LEU A 31 1.57 2.65 6.39
C LEU A 31 0.21 2.15 6.84
N GLY A 32 0.17 1.24 7.83
CA GLY A 32 -1.09 0.75 8.40
C GLY A 32 -1.92 1.89 9.00
N VAL A 33 -1.30 2.84 9.70
CA VAL A 33 -2.02 4.02 10.22
C VAL A 33 -2.57 4.89 9.09
N LEU A 34 -1.78 5.13 8.04
CA LEU A 34 -2.19 5.98 6.92
C LEU A 34 -3.32 5.38 6.08
N THR A 35 -3.31 4.07 5.84
CA THR A 35 -4.26 3.43 4.92
C THR A 35 -5.47 2.81 5.61
N GLN A 36 -5.37 2.49 6.90
CA GLN A 36 -6.48 1.90 7.65
C GLN A 36 -7.31 2.95 8.40
N GLY A 37 -6.78 4.16 8.61
CA GLY A 37 -7.49 5.23 9.33
C GLY A 37 -7.55 5.04 10.86
N GLU A 38 -6.93 3.98 11.38
CA GLU A 38 -6.81 3.72 12.82
C GLU A 38 -5.41 4.01 13.34
N LYS A 39 -5.33 4.54 14.57
CA LYS A 39 -4.03 4.81 15.22
C LYS A 39 -3.43 3.51 15.76
N ASP A 40 -2.11 3.42 15.69
CA ASP A 40 -1.38 2.32 16.31
C ASP A 40 -1.48 2.38 17.84
N ASN A 41 -1.56 1.24 18.50
CA ASN A 41 -1.61 1.13 19.96
C ASN A 41 -0.23 1.17 20.65
N GLY A 42 0.82 1.57 19.91
CA GLY A 42 2.21 1.60 20.38
C GLY A 42 2.92 0.24 20.35
N HIS A 43 2.23 -0.84 20.00
CA HIS A 43 2.78 -2.19 19.90
C HIS A 43 2.84 -2.69 18.45
N GLY A 44 2.54 -1.83 17.47
CA GLY A 44 2.48 -2.21 16.06
C GLY A 44 1.26 -3.07 15.74
N SER A 45 0.08 -2.73 16.26
CA SER A 45 -1.19 -3.30 15.81
C SER A 45 -1.50 -2.91 14.36
N ALA A 46 -1.12 -1.69 13.95
CA ALA A 46 -1.43 -1.16 12.63
C ALA A 46 -0.78 -1.96 11.49
N ARG A 47 0.45 -2.48 11.68
CA ARG A 47 1.15 -3.30 10.66
C ARG A 47 0.53 -4.68 10.47
N LEU A 48 -0.29 -5.17 11.42
CA LEU A 48 -0.92 -6.48 11.28
C LEU A 48 -1.90 -6.52 10.09
N ASN A 49 -2.51 -5.38 9.77
CA ASN A 49 -3.37 -5.22 8.59
C ASN A 49 -2.61 -5.33 7.27
N LEU A 50 -1.27 -5.24 7.31
CA LEU A 50 -0.39 -5.33 6.13
C LEU A 50 0.25 -6.70 5.96
N PHE A 51 0.31 -7.49 7.04
CA PHE A 51 0.95 -8.81 7.01
C PHE A 51 0.11 -9.81 6.23
N ARG A 52 0.77 -10.52 5.31
CA ARG A 52 0.13 -11.47 4.41
C ARG A 52 0.47 -12.92 4.75
N HIS A 53 1.48 -13.13 5.59
CA HIS A 53 1.94 -14.46 5.95
C HIS A 53 1.95 -14.68 7.46
N LEU A 54 1.63 -15.92 7.87
CA LEU A 54 1.61 -16.31 9.28
C LEU A 54 2.94 -16.03 9.99
N HIS A 55 4.07 -16.27 9.33
CA HIS A 55 5.39 -16.01 9.91
C HIS A 55 5.67 -14.51 10.12
N GLU A 56 5.02 -13.61 9.38
CA GLU A 56 5.13 -12.15 9.61
C GLU A 56 4.38 -11.77 10.90
N ILE A 57 3.19 -12.34 11.10
CA ILE A 57 2.39 -12.16 12.33
C ILE A 57 3.16 -12.71 13.54
N GLN A 58 3.72 -13.91 13.44
CA GLN A 58 4.46 -14.54 14.53
C GLN A 58 5.77 -13.83 14.88
N SER A 59 6.50 -13.32 13.87
CA SER A 59 7.80 -12.69 14.07
C SER A 59 7.75 -11.17 14.23
N GLY A 60 6.62 -10.53 13.90
CA GLY A 60 6.48 -9.08 13.86
C GLY A 60 7.25 -8.40 12.72
N ARG A 61 7.72 -9.15 11.72
CA ARG A 61 8.61 -8.65 10.66
C ARG A 61 8.00 -8.84 9.27
N THR A 62 8.00 -7.78 8.48
CA THR A 62 7.66 -7.80 7.05
C THR A 62 8.69 -8.60 6.26
N SER A 63 8.20 -9.53 5.46
CA SER A 63 8.98 -10.44 4.60
C SER A 63 8.59 -10.36 3.12
N SER A 64 7.39 -9.83 2.86
CA SER A 64 6.77 -9.70 1.55
C SER A 64 6.72 -8.24 1.08
N ILE A 65 6.33 -8.04 -0.18
CA ILE A 65 5.99 -6.72 -0.72
C ILE A 65 4.48 -6.57 -0.55
N SER A 66 4.04 -5.47 0.05
CA SER A 66 2.62 -5.11 0.08
C SER A 66 2.39 -3.79 -0.66
N HIS A 67 1.17 -3.64 -1.16
CA HIS A 67 0.72 -2.43 -1.85
C HIS A 67 -0.48 -1.91 -1.09
N GLU A 68 -0.39 -0.67 -0.63
CA GLU A 68 -1.41 -0.03 0.18
C GLU A 68 -1.88 1.24 -0.49
N ILE A 69 -3.19 1.42 -0.61
CA ILE A 69 -3.78 2.53 -1.35
C ILE A 69 -4.35 3.55 -0.38
N LEU A 70 -4.04 4.81 -0.64
CA LEU A 70 -4.65 5.98 -0.01
C LEU A 70 -5.21 6.88 -1.09
N GLY A 71 -6.50 7.15 -1.02
CA GLY A 71 -7.21 8.01 -1.95
C GLY A 71 -7.44 9.41 -1.40
N PHE A 72 -7.60 10.40 -2.28
CA PHE A 72 -8.10 11.73 -1.94
C PHE A 72 -9.19 12.15 -2.92
N ASP A 73 -10.32 12.60 -2.41
CA ASP A 73 -11.43 13.12 -3.20
C ASP A 73 -11.12 14.53 -3.76
N SER A 74 -12.10 15.13 -4.46
CA SER A 74 -11.98 16.49 -5.01
C SER A 74 -11.83 17.59 -3.95
N GLN A 75 -12.23 17.34 -2.70
CA GLN A 75 -12.13 18.26 -1.57
C GLN A 75 -10.85 18.03 -0.75
N GLY A 76 -10.04 17.03 -1.12
CA GLY A 76 -8.83 16.66 -0.40
C GLY A 76 -9.09 15.82 0.86
N ILE A 77 -10.29 15.22 0.99
CA ILE A 77 -10.61 14.28 2.07
C ILE A 77 -10.01 12.91 1.74
N ALA A 78 -9.37 12.31 2.74
CA ALA A 78 -8.73 11.00 2.60
C ALA A 78 -9.77 9.88 2.53
N MET A 79 -9.66 9.04 1.50
CA MET A 79 -10.39 7.80 1.32
C MET A 79 -9.48 6.63 1.71
N THR A 80 -9.84 5.93 2.79
CA THR A 80 -9.06 4.83 3.40
C THR A 80 -9.91 3.58 3.55
N TYR A 81 -9.34 2.48 4.03
CA TYR A 81 -10.08 1.26 4.35
C TYR A 81 -11.07 1.39 5.53
N SER A 82 -11.01 2.50 6.28
CA SER A 82 -12.04 2.82 7.29
C SER A 82 -13.34 3.37 6.66
N THR A 83 -13.22 4.08 5.53
CA THR A 83 -14.34 4.72 4.83
C THR A 83 -14.85 3.89 3.66
N CYS A 84 -13.95 3.12 3.03
CA CYS A 84 -14.22 2.27 1.88
C CYS A 84 -13.93 0.81 2.24
N ARG A 85 -14.74 -0.12 1.75
CA ARG A 85 -14.58 -1.56 2.05
C ARG A 85 -13.56 -2.22 1.15
N THR A 86 -13.34 -1.69 -0.05
CA THR A 86 -12.44 -2.27 -1.04
C THR A 86 -11.50 -1.21 -1.61
N ALA A 87 -10.37 -1.67 -2.15
CA ALA A 87 -9.44 -0.81 -2.89
C ALA A 87 -10.11 -0.18 -4.12
N GLU A 88 -11.04 -0.89 -4.76
CA GLU A 88 -11.81 -0.41 -5.91
C GLU A 88 -12.68 0.79 -5.53
N GLU A 89 -13.38 0.73 -4.39
CA GLU A 89 -14.14 1.87 -3.88
C GLU A 89 -13.24 3.08 -3.57
N ILE A 90 -12.02 2.85 -3.06
CA ILE A 90 -11.05 3.92 -2.85
C ILE A 90 -10.68 4.56 -4.20
N CYS A 91 -10.39 3.75 -5.22
CA CYS A 91 -10.05 4.24 -6.55
C CYS A 91 -11.18 5.04 -7.20
N ASP A 92 -12.41 4.52 -7.17
CA ASP A 92 -13.58 5.13 -7.82
C ASP A 92 -13.98 6.48 -7.18
N ASN A 93 -13.79 6.61 -5.86
CA ASN A 93 -14.11 7.83 -5.14
C ASN A 93 -12.97 8.85 -5.09
N SER A 94 -11.80 8.54 -5.67
CA SER A 94 -10.61 9.36 -5.55
C SER A 94 -10.26 10.11 -6.84
N LYS A 95 -9.82 11.36 -6.69
CA LYS A 95 -9.20 12.16 -7.76
C LYS A 95 -7.68 12.07 -7.74
N LYS A 96 -7.09 11.72 -6.60
CA LYS A 96 -5.67 11.42 -6.46
C LYS A 96 -5.51 10.12 -5.70
N LEU A 97 -4.59 9.28 -6.16
CA LEU A 97 -4.26 8.01 -5.54
C LEU A 97 -2.79 7.99 -5.16
N ILE A 98 -2.50 7.54 -3.95
CA ILE A 98 -1.15 7.24 -3.50
C ILE A 98 -1.09 5.76 -3.21
N THR A 99 -0.27 5.06 -3.99
CA THR A 99 0.03 3.64 -3.80
C THR A 99 1.36 3.53 -3.07
N PHE A 100 1.33 3.15 -1.80
CA PHE A 100 2.51 2.84 -1.02
C PHE A 100 2.95 1.41 -1.29
N ILE A 101 4.26 1.21 -1.43
CA ILE A 101 4.89 -0.08 -1.61
C ILE A 101 5.71 -0.36 -0.35
N ASP A 102 5.19 -1.20 0.54
CA ASP A 102 5.92 -1.62 1.74
C ASP A 102 6.93 -2.69 1.36
N LEU A 103 8.19 -2.45 1.71
CA LEU A 103 9.30 -3.34 1.37
C LEU A 103 9.93 -3.90 2.63
N ALA A 104 10.28 -5.19 2.57
CA ALA A 104 10.92 -5.89 3.68
C ALA A 104 12.22 -5.18 4.09
N GLY A 105 12.32 -4.88 5.39
CA GLY A 105 13.49 -4.17 5.95
C GLY A 105 14.63 -5.07 6.40
N HIS A 106 14.39 -6.38 6.52
CA HIS A 106 15.39 -7.32 7.01
C HIS A 106 16.32 -7.77 5.88
N ARG A 107 17.63 -7.81 6.11
CA ARG A 107 18.64 -8.19 5.09
C ARG A 107 18.37 -9.56 4.44
N LYS A 108 17.77 -10.50 5.19
CA LYS A 108 17.34 -11.81 4.68
C LYS A 108 16.38 -11.71 3.48
N TYR A 109 15.60 -10.65 3.39
CA TYR A 109 14.59 -10.41 2.36
C TYR A 109 15.05 -9.38 1.30
N LEU A 110 16.35 -9.05 1.25
CA LEU A 110 16.89 -8.09 0.29
C LEU A 110 16.55 -8.44 -1.16
N LYS A 111 16.56 -9.73 -1.52
CA LYS A 111 16.16 -10.19 -2.86
C LYS A 111 14.72 -9.75 -3.16
N THR A 112 13.80 -10.00 -2.25
CA THR A 112 12.39 -9.58 -2.35
C THR A 112 12.29 -8.06 -2.54
N THR A 113 13.01 -7.27 -1.76
CA THR A 113 13.05 -5.80 -1.87
C THR A 113 13.56 -5.32 -3.22
N VAL A 114 14.64 -5.90 -3.74
CA VAL A 114 15.20 -5.56 -5.06
C VAL A 114 14.21 -5.92 -6.18
N PHE A 115 13.60 -7.10 -6.12
CA PHE A 115 12.57 -7.49 -7.09
C PHE A 115 11.34 -6.56 -7.03
N GLY A 116 10.92 -6.13 -5.85
CA GLY A 116 9.80 -5.19 -5.70
C GLY A 116 10.11 -3.82 -6.28
N LEU A 117 11.30 -3.29 -6.06
CA LEU A 117 11.71 -2.03 -6.67
C LEU A 117 11.74 -2.14 -8.20
N THR A 118 12.34 -3.20 -8.75
CA THR A 118 12.42 -3.40 -10.21
C THR A 118 11.04 -3.65 -10.83
N GLY A 119 10.21 -4.49 -10.22
CA GLY A 119 8.91 -4.87 -10.76
C GLY A 119 7.81 -3.83 -10.56
N THR A 120 7.95 -2.91 -9.60
CA THR A 120 6.90 -1.92 -9.28
C THR A 120 7.26 -0.49 -9.66
N LEU A 121 8.54 -0.09 -9.61
CA LEU A 121 8.98 1.25 -10.03
C LEU A 121 9.60 1.30 -11.43
N PHE A 122 10.27 0.24 -11.87
CA PHE A 122 10.99 0.24 -13.16
C PHE A 122 10.21 -0.35 -14.33
N VAL A 123 8.94 -0.75 -14.16
CA VAL A 123 8.07 -1.09 -15.31
C VAL A 123 7.56 0.22 -15.94
N LEU A 124 8.49 0.96 -16.50
CA LEU A 124 8.29 1.86 -17.63
C LEU A 124 9.17 1.27 -18.74
N TYR A 125 8.58 1.08 -19.93
CA TYR A 125 9.17 0.50 -21.14
C TYR A 125 9.14 -1.03 -21.27
N SER A 126 7.96 -1.57 -21.57
CA SER A 126 7.78 -2.69 -22.51
C SER A 126 6.42 -2.55 -23.20
#